data_AF-A0A2K4FX06-F1
#
_entry.id   AF-A0A2K4FX06-F1
#
_cell.length_a   1.000
_cell.length_b   1.000
_cell.length_c   1.000
_cell.angle_alpha   90.00
_cell.angle_beta   90.00
_cell.angle_gamma   90.00
#
_symmetry.space_group_name_H-M   'P 1'
#
loop_
_entity.id
_entity.type
_entity.pdbx_description
1 polymer ?
#
loop_
_entity_poly.entity_id
_entity_poly.type
_entity_poly.pdbx_seq_one_letter_code
_entity_poly.pdbx_strand_id
1 'polypeptide(L)'
;MRIIPYLTFNGRCKEAFAFYKDVLGGDLFSMSYAEAPEDVGMPKDASLIMHACLTVGHFSLMASDCPPGQPYSKPQGVSISLNVDSVKEAERLFERLSEDGHVQMPLDKTFWAERFAMFEDRFGIAWMVNCEGQP
;
A
#
# COMPACT_ATOMS: atom_id res chain seq x y z
N MET A 1 16.84 1.41 14.08
CA MET A 1 16.53 2.21 12.87
C MET A 1 15.50 1.44 12.04
N ARG A 2 14.48 2.10 11.48
CA ARG A 2 13.46 1.48 10.61
C ARG A 2 13.36 2.28 9.31
N ILE A 3 13.19 1.60 8.18
CA ILE A 3 12.91 2.22 6.88
C ILE A 3 11.46 1.86 6.55
N ILE A 4 10.61 2.87 6.36
CA ILE A 4 9.18 2.69 6.16
C ILE A 4 8.80 3.45 4.89
N PRO A 5 8.27 2.79 3.84
CA PRO A 5 7.81 3.48 2.65
C PRO A 5 6.61 4.38 3.01
N TYR A 6 6.61 5.58 2.42
CA TYR A 6 5.54 6.56 2.61
C TYR A 6 4.82 6.78 1.29
N LEU A 7 3.57 6.33 1.21
CA LEU A 7 2.75 6.38 0.01
C LEU A 7 1.96 7.70 -0.02
N THR A 8 1.88 8.33 -1.18
CA THR A 8 1.06 9.53 -1.37
C THR A 8 -0.07 9.24 -2.34
N PHE A 9 -1.29 9.59 -1.93
CA PHE A 9 -2.51 9.42 -2.72
C PHE A 9 -3.11 10.76 -3.13
N ASN A 10 -4.08 10.73 -4.04
CA ASN A 10 -4.84 11.89 -4.46
C ASN A 10 -6.31 11.77 -4.01
N GLY A 11 -6.53 11.86 -2.70
CA GLY A 11 -7.87 11.79 -2.07
C GLY A 11 -8.41 10.38 -1.87
N ARG A 12 -7.58 9.34 -2.04
CA ARG A 12 -7.98 7.93 -1.88
C ARG A 12 -7.22 7.20 -0.77
N CYS A 13 -6.41 7.89 0.03
CA CYS A 13 -5.62 7.24 1.09
C CYS A 13 -6.51 6.48 2.09
N LYS A 14 -7.64 7.07 2.49
CA LYS A 14 -8.58 6.44 3.44
C LYS A 14 -9.12 5.10 2.92
N GLU A 15 -9.56 5.08 1.67
CA GLU A 15 -10.07 3.89 1.00
C GLU A 15 -8.97 2.83 0.81
N ALA A 16 -7.79 3.26 0.35
CA ALA A 16 -6.64 2.41 0.12
C ALA A 16 -6.19 1.71 1.41
N PHE A 17 -5.99 2.45 2.50
CA PHE A 17 -5.49 1.87 3.74
C PHE A 17 -6.54 1.06 4.49
N ALA A 18 -7.83 1.36 4.35
CA ALA A 18 -8.90 0.48 4.83
C ALA A 18 -8.87 -0.87 4.09
N PHE A 19 -8.69 -0.84 2.76
CA PHE A 19 -8.55 -2.04 1.96
C PHE A 19 -7.26 -2.82 2.27
N TYR A 20 -6.12 -2.14 2.42
CA TYR A 20 -4.86 -2.80 2.79
C TYR A 20 -4.95 -3.45 4.17
N LYS A 21 -5.61 -2.82 5.14
CA LYS A 21 -5.90 -3.44 6.43
C LYS A 21 -6.74 -4.72 6.28
N ASP A 22 -7.76 -4.71 5.42
CA ASP A 22 -8.59 -5.90 5.17
C ASP A 22 -7.79 -7.05 4.54
N VAL A 23 -6.93 -6.74 3.57
CA VAL A 23 -6.17 -7.76 2.83
C VAL A 23 -4.94 -8.25 3.59
N LEU A 24 -4.17 -7.34 4.18
CA LEU A 24 -2.90 -7.62 4.86
C LEU A 24 -3.09 -7.89 6.37
N GLY A 25 -4.23 -7.54 6.93
CA GLY A 25 -4.47 -7.54 8.37
C GLY A 25 -3.76 -6.39 9.09
N GLY A 26 -3.55 -6.56 10.39
CA GLY A 26 -2.80 -5.62 11.22
C GLY A 26 -3.59 -4.43 11.76
N ASP A 27 -2.85 -3.47 12.33
CA ASP A 27 -3.38 -2.32 13.05
C ASP A 27 -3.21 -1.06 12.21
N LEU A 28 -4.32 -0.37 11.97
CA LEU A 28 -4.36 0.88 11.21
C LEU A 28 -4.57 2.05 12.16
N PHE A 29 -3.59 2.96 12.19
CA PHE A 29 -3.76 4.31 12.69
C PHE A 29 -3.99 5.26 11.50
N SER A 30 -4.90 6.22 11.66
CA SER A 30 -5.12 7.28 10.68
C SER A 30 -5.58 8.57 11.35
N MET A 31 -5.18 9.68 10.76
CA MET A 31 -5.51 11.03 11.17
C MET A 31 -5.84 11.84 9.91
N SER A 32 -7.02 12.46 9.89
CA SER A 32 -7.47 13.35 8.82
C SER A 32 -6.87 14.75 8.94
N TYR A 33 -6.98 15.53 7.87
CA TYR A 33 -6.60 16.94 7.89
C TYR A 33 -7.46 17.77 8.86
N ALA A 34 -8.73 17.40 9.06
CA ALA A 34 -9.62 18.04 10.03
C ALA A 34 -9.15 17.87 11.48
N GLU A 35 -8.44 16.78 11.79
CA GLU A 35 -7.92 16.48 13.13
C GLU A 35 -6.57 17.16 13.41
N ALA A 36 -5.95 17.81 12.42
CA ALA A 36 -4.70 18.54 12.60
C ALA A 36 -4.83 19.59 13.72
N PRO A 37 -3.76 19.91 14.47
CA PRO A 37 -3.75 21.05 15.38
C PRO A 37 -4.09 22.37 14.66
N GLU A 38 -4.65 23.34 15.38
CA GLU A 38 -5.14 24.61 14.79
C GLU A 38 -4.01 25.48 14.23
N ASP A 39 -2.83 25.42 14.83
CA ASP A 39 -1.65 26.22 14.49
C ASP A 39 -0.90 25.77 13.23
N VAL A 40 -1.26 24.61 12.67
CA VAL A 40 -0.59 24.03 11.48
C VAL A 40 -1.02 24.73 10.17
N GLY A 41 -2.10 25.53 10.20
CA GLY A 41 -2.52 26.33 9.04
C GLY A 41 -2.96 25.51 7.82
N MET A 42 -3.27 24.22 8.00
CA MET A 42 -3.71 23.34 6.93
C MET A 42 -5.23 23.39 6.74
N PRO A 43 -5.73 23.18 5.51
CA PRO A 43 -7.17 23.01 5.26
C PRO A 43 -7.75 21.91 6.16
N LYS A 44 -8.91 22.15 6.78
CA LYS A 44 -9.58 21.18 7.65
C LYS A 44 -10.53 20.32 6.83
N ASP A 45 -10.01 19.29 6.19
CA ASP A 45 -10.80 18.33 5.42
C ASP A 45 -10.83 16.96 6.12
N ALA A 46 -12.03 16.49 6.47
CA ALA A 46 -12.22 15.20 7.14
C ALA A 46 -12.21 14.00 6.17
N SER A 47 -12.31 14.27 4.86
CA SER A 47 -12.28 13.25 3.81
C SER A 47 -10.85 12.85 3.42
N LEU A 48 -9.89 13.73 3.65
CA LEU A 48 -8.48 13.55 3.33
C LEU A 48 -7.68 13.10 4.55
N ILE A 49 -6.77 12.15 4.33
CA ILE A 49 -5.85 11.66 5.35
C ILE A 49 -4.59 12.51 5.36
N MET A 50 -4.30 13.14 6.51
CA MET A 50 -3.04 13.84 6.73
C MET A 50 -1.91 12.84 7.05
N HIS A 51 -2.22 11.80 7.80
CA HIS A 51 -1.27 10.73 8.09
C HIS A 51 -1.98 9.41 8.40
N ALA A 52 -1.50 8.32 7.83
CA ALA A 52 -1.88 6.96 8.18
C ALA A 52 -0.65 6.06 8.35
N CYS A 53 -0.77 5.07 9.22
CA CYS A 53 0.23 4.05 9.45
C CYS A 53 -0.47 2.70 9.63
N LEU A 54 -0.22 1.78 8.70
CA LEU A 54 -0.66 0.39 8.81
C LEU A 54 0.52 -0.45 9.29
N THR A 55 0.36 -1.12 10.43
CA THR A 55 1.37 -2.00 11.01
C THR A 55 0.94 -3.46 10.87
N VAL A 56 1.78 -4.27 10.21
CA VAL A 56 1.54 -5.69 9.97
C VAL A 56 2.73 -6.47 10.53
N GLY A 57 2.56 -7.05 11.72
CA GLY A 57 3.65 -7.68 12.45
C GLY A 57 4.78 -6.68 12.76
N HIS A 58 5.96 -6.91 12.19
CA HIS A 58 7.12 -6.04 12.36
C HIS A 58 7.30 -5.00 11.22
N PHE A 59 6.42 -5.03 10.22
CA PHE A 59 6.46 -4.15 9.06
C PHE A 59 5.44 -3.03 9.19
N SER A 60 5.67 -1.94 8.46
CA SER A 60 4.72 -0.83 8.38
C SER A 60 4.68 -0.23 6.99
N LEU A 61 3.52 0.29 6.62
CA LEU A 61 3.31 1.21 5.51
C LEU A 61 2.77 2.52 6.07
N MET A 62 3.32 3.65 5.63
CA MET A 62 2.79 4.97 5.99
C MET A 62 2.21 5.64 4.75
N ALA A 63 1.27 6.56 4.96
CA ALA A 63 0.72 7.32 3.86
C ALA A 63 0.06 8.65 4.25
N SER A 64 -0.23 9.45 3.24
CA SER A 64 -1.17 10.57 3.29
C SER A 64 -1.84 10.78 1.94
N ASP A 65 -2.90 11.58 1.92
CA ASP A 65 -3.31 12.28 0.71
C ASP A 65 -2.38 13.49 0.47
N CYS A 66 -2.23 13.85 -0.80
CA CYS A 66 -1.54 15.07 -1.21
C CYS A 66 -2.28 16.30 -0.63
N PRO A 67 -1.58 17.30 -0.08
CA PRO A 67 -2.24 18.48 0.47
C PRO A 67 -3.11 19.20 -0.57
N PRO A 68 -4.30 19.70 -0.20
CA PRO A 68 -5.17 20.41 -1.12
C PRO A 68 -4.46 21.57 -1.82
N GLY A 69 -4.61 21.66 -3.14
CA GLY A 69 -3.98 22.70 -3.96
C GLY A 69 -2.51 22.47 -4.31
N GLN A 70 -1.89 21.38 -3.84
CA GLN A 70 -0.55 20.98 -4.27
C GLN A 70 -0.61 20.04 -5.50
N PRO A 71 0.40 20.07 -6.38
CA PRO A 71 0.46 19.16 -7.50
C PRO A 71 0.71 17.73 -7.02
N TYR A 72 -0.11 16.80 -7.48
CA TYR A 72 0.06 15.36 -7.27
C TYR A 72 0.78 14.71 -8.46
N SER A 73 1.75 13.85 -8.16
CA SER A 73 2.38 12.96 -9.14
C SER A 73 2.11 11.51 -8.73
N LYS A 74 1.67 10.68 -9.69
CA LYS A 74 1.52 9.24 -9.47
C LYS A 74 2.87 8.63 -9.04
N PRO A 75 2.92 7.74 -8.04
CA PRO A 75 4.13 7.03 -7.65
C PRO A 75 4.75 6.29 -8.86
N GLN A 76 6.07 6.41 -9.01
CA GLN A 76 6.83 5.75 -10.07
C GLN A 76 8.21 5.34 -9.54
N GLY A 77 8.79 4.27 -10.10
CA GLY A 77 10.15 3.82 -9.78
C GLY A 77 10.29 3.10 -8.42
N VAL A 78 9.18 2.77 -7.76
CA VAL A 78 9.15 2.03 -6.50
C VAL A 78 8.00 1.02 -6.51
N SER A 79 8.25 -0.16 -5.95
CA SER A 79 7.24 -1.19 -5.69
C SER A 79 7.33 -1.67 -4.25
N ILE A 80 6.20 -2.04 -3.65
CA ILE A 80 6.16 -2.68 -2.35
C ILE A 80 6.22 -4.19 -2.54
N SER A 81 7.27 -4.83 -2.01
CA SER A 81 7.45 -6.29 -2.12
C SER A 81 6.90 -7.01 -0.91
N LEU A 82 5.92 -7.88 -1.15
CA LEU A 82 5.36 -8.81 -0.17
C LEU A 82 6.07 -10.15 -0.33
N ASN A 83 6.91 -10.49 0.63
CA ASN A 83 7.60 -11.78 0.69
C ASN A 83 6.85 -12.68 1.67
N VAL A 84 6.41 -13.85 1.21
CA VAL A 84 5.56 -14.77 1.98
C VAL A 84 6.07 -16.20 1.92
N ASP A 85 5.76 -16.98 2.94
CA ASP A 85 6.30 -18.33 3.12
C ASP A 85 5.44 -19.43 2.48
N SER A 86 4.34 -19.07 1.80
CA SER A 86 3.47 -20.07 1.17
C SER A 86 2.83 -19.59 -0.13
N VAL A 87 2.72 -20.53 -1.09
CA VAL A 87 2.03 -20.35 -2.37
C VAL A 87 0.58 -19.89 -2.16
N LYS A 88 -0.12 -20.48 -1.19
CA LYS A 88 -1.51 -20.12 -0.87
C LYS A 88 -1.66 -18.66 -0.47
N GLU A 89 -0.73 -18.14 0.34
CA GLU A 89 -0.75 -16.74 0.76
C GLU A 89 -0.38 -15.82 -0.41
N ALA A 90 0.58 -16.20 -1.25
CA ALA A 90 0.94 -15.46 -2.45
C ALA A 90 -0.26 -15.34 -3.41
N GLU A 91 -0.97 -16.44 -3.64
CA GLU A 91 -2.18 -16.49 -4.47
C GLU A 91 -3.29 -15.61 -3.89
N ARG A 92 -3.55 -15.69 -2.58
CA ARG A 92 -4.55 -14.84 -1.89
C ARG A 92 -4.23 -13.35 -2.01
N LEU A 93 -2.98 -12.96 -1.76
CA LEU A 93 -2.55 -11.57 -1.80
C LEU A 93 -2.61 -11.02 -3.23
N PHE A 94 -2.14 -11.80 -4.21
CA PHE A 94 -2.20 -11.42 -5.62
C PHE A 94 -3.64 -11.23 -6.07
N GLU A 95 -4.53 -12.21 -5.84
CA GLU A 95 -5.93 -12.15 -6.25
C GLU A 95 -6.62 -10.91 -5.66
N ARG A 96 -6.44 -10.68 -4.35
CA ARG A 96 -7.08 -9.55 -3.67
C ARG A 96 -6.51 -8.21 -4.12
N LEU A 97 -5.18 -8.03 -4.13
CA LEU A 97 -4.58 -6.72 -4.38
C LEU A 97 -4.54 -6.33 -5.86
N SER A 98 -4.58 -7.29 -6.78
CA SER A 98 -4.62 -7.04 -8.23
C SER A 98 -6.03 -6.80 -8.77
N GLU A 99 -7.08 -7.02 -7.96
CA GLU A 99 -8.48 -6.77 -8.32
C GLU A 99 -8.67 -5.29 -8.76
N ASP A 100 -9.28 -5.11 -9.93
CA ASP A 100 -9.46 -3.80 -10.60
C ASP A 100 -8.16 -3.01 -10.82
N GLY A 101 -7.02 -3.69 -10.73
CA GLY A 101 -5.70 -3.13 -10.96
C GLY A 101 -5.20 -3.36 -12.40
N HIS A 102 -3.90 -3.16 -12.58
CA HIS A 102 -3.19 -3.44 -13.82
C HIS A 102 -2.07 -4.44 -13.56
N VAL A 103 -2.22 -5.66 -14.06
CA VAL A 103 -1.21 -6.72 -13.93
C VAL A 103 -0.14 -6.53 -15.01
N GLN A 104 1.10 -6.22 -14.63
CA GLN A 104 2.23 -6.20 -15.56
C GLN A 104 2.84 -7.59 -15.75
N MET A 105 2.89 -8.40 -14.68
CA MET A 105 3.37 -9.78 -14.69
C MET A 105 2.41 -10.64 -13.85
N PRO A 106 1.65 -11.56 -14.48
CA PRO A 106 0.78 -12.49 -13.78
C PRO A 106 1.55 -13.35 -12.77
N LEU A 107 0.86 -13.82 -11.73
CA LEU A 107 1.44 -14.72 -10.75
C LEU A 107 1.80 -16.07 -11.37
N ASP A 108 3.10 -16.35 -11.46
CA ASP A 108 3.62 -17.59 -12.03
C ASP A 108 4.95 -17.98 -11.36
N LYS A 109 5.43 -19.19 -11.65
CA LYS A 109 6.75 -19.67 -11.24
C LYS A 109 7.83 -18.97 -12.05
N THR A 110 8.94 -18.62 -11.40
CA THR A 110 10.14 -18.07 -12.04
C THR A 110 11.37 -18.90 -11.70
N PHE A 111 12.55 -18.54 -12.22
CA PHE A 111 13.77 -19.28 -11.89
C PHE A 111 14.24 -19.09 -10.43
N TRP A 112 13.70 -18.10 -9.71
CA TRP A 112 14.10 -17.77 -8.34
C TRP A 112 12.97 -17.89 -7.30
N ALA A 113 11.71 -17.95 -7.73
CA ALA A 113 10.56 -18.00 -6.84
C ALA A 113 9.53 -19.02 -7.31
N GLU A 114 8.89 -19.70 -6.36
CA GLU A 114 7.79 -20.63 -6.64
C GLU A 114 6.54 -19.87 -7.12
N ARG A 115 6.33 -18.65 -6.62
CA ARG A 115 5.35 -17.69 -7.16
C ARG A 115 5.93 -16.28 -7.16
N PHE A 116 5.77 -15.59 -8.28
CA PHE A 116 6.14 -14.19 -8.43
C PHE A 116 5.13 -13.44 -9.31
N ALA A 117 4.77 -12.23 -8.91
CA ALA A 117 3.91 -11.33 -9.69
C ALA A 117 4.34 -9.88 -9.57
N MET A 118 3.97 -9.07 -10.55
CA MET A 118 4.04 -7.61 -10.52
C MET A 118 2.72 -7.02 -11.02
N PHE A 119 2.14 -6.12 -10.25
CA PHE A 119 0.87 -5.47 -10.58
C PHE A 119 0.83 -4.06 -9.96
N GLU A 120 0.05 -3.17 -10.54
CA GLU A 120 -0.45 -1.97 -9.86
C GLU A 120 -1.86 -2.25 -9.35
N ASP A 121 -2.14 -1.91 -8.10
CA ASP A 121 -3.50 -2.03 -7.55
C ASP A 121 -4.43 -0.93 -8.10
N ARG A 122 -5.73 -1.02 -7.77
CA ARG A 122 -6.75 -0.02 -8.14
C ARG A 122 -6.52 1.39 -7.58
N PHE A 123 -5.54 1.57 -6.69
CA PHE A 123 -5.11 2.87 -6.14
C PHE A 123 -3.84 3.40 -6.82
N GLY A 124 -3.25 2.63 -7.73
CA GLY A 124 -2.06 2.99 -8.49
C GLY A 124 -0.74 2.73 -7.77
N ILE A 125 -0.75 1.92 -6.71
CA ILE A 125 0.47 1.50 -6.01
C ILE A 125 1.01 0.23 -6.66
N ALA A 126 2.30 0.23 -7.00
CA ALA A 126 2.98 -0.94 -7.55
C ALA A 126 3.35 -1.93 -6.45
N TRP A 127 3.01 -3.19 -6.68
CA TRP A 127 3.23 -4.30 -5.78
C TRP A 127 4.03 -5.41 -6.46
N MET A 128 4.82 -6.11 -5.66
CA MET A 128 5.40 -7.40 -5.98
C MET A 128 4.93 -8.41 -4.95
N VAL A 129 4.53 -9.59 -5.40
CA VAL A 129 4.30 -10.74 -4.51
C VAL A 129 5.37 -11.77 -4.82
N ASN A 130 6.06 -12.26 -3.79
CA ASN A 130 7.13 -13.22 -3.92
C ASN A 130 6.98 -14.32 -2.85
N CYS A 131 6.96 -15.57 -3.30
CA CYS A 131 7.11 -16.75 -2.46
C CYS A 131 8.35 -17.50 -2.95
N GLU A 132 9.41 -17.47 -2.13
CA GLU A 132 10.58 -18.30 -2.38
C GLU A 132 10.18 -19.78 -2.30
N GLY A 133 10.74 -20.62 -3.17
CA GLY A 133 10.62 -22.06 -3.01
C GLY A 133 11.41 -22.47 -1.77
N GLN A 134 10.87 -23.37 -0.95
CA GLN A 134 11.70 -24.00 0.07
C GLN A 134 12.88 -24.71 -0.63
N PRO A 135 14.11 -24.59 -0.11
CA PRO A 135 15.27 -25.28 -0.68
C PRO A 135 15.10 -26.80 -0.73
#